data_AF-S7WQ44-F1
#
_entry.id   AF-S7WQ44-F1
#
_cell.length_a   1.000
_cell.length_b   1.000
_cell.length_c   1.000
_cell.angle_alpha   90.00
_cell.angle_beta   90.00
_cell.angle_gamma   90.00
#
_symmetry.space_group_name_H-M   'P 1'
#
loop_
_entity.id
_entity.type
_entity.pdbx_description
1 polymer ?
#
loop_
_entity_poly.entity_id
_entity_poly.type
_entity_poly.pdbx_seq_one_letter_code
_entity_poly.pdbx_strand_id
1 'polypeptide(L)'
;MIKIKDPFLLISTGTWSISLNPFPQRELTFKELQNDCLNFLSIHGKTVKASRFFLGYELDNQLKKMNKAFGKEPKYYKDILPNEALVNQLLSGELSGKFYPEAIARTPLVAEIFPENNWDISSFSDFEQAYHHLIFGLAKMQVASLMLAKGATPIKKVYIDGGFVYNKVFIRFLNALLEGYELEFSDFPLGSAYGAALMLNAFK
;
A
#
# COMPACT_ATOMS: atom_id res chain seq x y z
N MET A 1 -7.20 8.05 26.97
CA MET A 1 -6.12 8.81 26.29
C MET A 1 -5.11 7.78 25.78
N ILE A 2 -5.18 7.40 24.50
CA ILE A 2 -4.29 6.35 23.96
C ILE A 2 -2.88 6.93 23.86
N LYS A 3 -2.11 6.84 24.95
CA LYS A 3 -0.65 6.97 24.89
C LYS A 3 -0.14 5.72 24.17
N ILE A 4 -0.06 5.77 22.85
CA ILE A 4 0.73 4.77 22.12
C ILE A 4 2.18 5.02 22.53
N LYS A 5 2.71 4.17 23.42
CA LYS A 5 4.07 4.33 23.97
C LYS A 5 5.14 3.85 23.00
N ASP A 6 4.80 2.92 22.12
CA ASP A 6 5.76 2.25 21.24
C ASP A 6 5.71 2.86 19.83
N PRO A 7 6.87 3.07 19.17
CA PRO A 7 6.93 3.53 17.79
C PRO A 7 6.13 2.64 16.84
N PHE A 8 5.38 3.26 15.93
CA PHE A 8 4.57 2.57 14.93
C PHE A 8 4.60 3.30 13.59
N LEU A 9 4.28 2.57 12.52
CA LEU A 9 3.97 3.11 11.20
C LEU A 9 2.45 3.05 10.98
N LEU A 10 1.91 4.00 10.23
CA LEU A 10 0.51 3.99 9.81
C LEU A 10 0.44 3.98 8.28
N ILE A 11 -0.31 3.06 7.72
CA ILE A 11 -0.64 3.02 6.29
C ILE A 11 -2.12 3.38 6.15
N SER A 12 -2.40 4.52 5.54
CA SER A 12 -3.75 4.86 5.08
C SER A 12 -3.91 4.43 3.63
N THR A 13 -4.88 3.57 3.34
CA THR A 13 -5.14 2.99 2.03
C THR A 13 -6.46 3.51 1.44
N GLY A 14 -6.40 4.13 0.28
CA GLY A 14 -7.55 4.64 -0.46
C GLY A 14 -7.16 4.91 -1.91
N THR A 15 -7.71 5.96 -2.52
CA THR A 15 -7.24 6.44 -3.85
C THR A 15 -5.72 6.63 -3.86
N TRP A 16 -5.19 7.16 -2.77
CA TRP A 16 -3.77 7.17 -2.43
C TRP A 16 -3.49 6.13 -1.35
N SER A 17 -2.31 5.52 -1.39
CA SER A 17 -1.69 4.98 -0.20
C SER A 17 -0.76 6.04 0.39
N ILE A 18 -0.85 6.27 1.70
CA ILE A 18 0.07 7.13 2.45
C ILE A 18 0.63 6.34 3.64
N SER A 19 1.92 6.04 3.59
CA SER A 19 2.68 5.46 4.70
C SER A 19 3.26 6.58 5.54
N LEU A 20 2.98 6.59 6.84
CA LEU A 20 3.33 7.64 7.80
C LEU A 20 4.22 7.07 8.91
N ASN A 21 5.30 7.79 9.21
CA ASN A 21 6.21 7.54 10.31
C ASN A 21 6.22 8.78 11.24
N PRO A 22 5.51 8.73 12.38
CA PRO A 22 5.52 9.81 13.37
C PRO A 22 6.82 9.91 14.20
N PHE A 23 7.76 8.99 14.01
CA PHE A 23 8.98 8.86 14.80
C PHE A 23 10.26 8.88 13.93
N PRO A 24 10.41 9.81 12.96
CA PRO A 24 11.55 9.77 12.05
C PRO A 24 12.86 10.08 12.80
N GLN A 25 13.91 9.28 12.53
CA GLN A 25 15.24 9.49 13.12
C GLN A 25 16.17 10.37 12.28
N ARG A 26 15.80 10.71 11.04
CA ARG A 26 16.62 11.49 10.10
C ARG A 26 15.76 12.46 9.30
N GLU A 27 16.40 13.54 8.87
CA GLU A 27 15.78 14.50 7.96
C GLU A 27 15.42 13.86 6.61
N LEU A 28 14.60 14.58 5.84
CA LEU A 28 14.25 14.19 4.48
C LEU A 28 15.43 14.44 3.55
N THR A 29 15.88 13.41 2.86
CA THR A 29 16.95 13.51 1.88
C THR A 29 16.40 13.84 0.50
N PHE A 30 17.24 14.41 -0.37
CA PHE A 30 16.85 14.67 -1.77
C PHE A 30 16.44 13.39 -2.51
N LYS A 31 17.13 12.26 -2.27
CA LYS A 31 16.79 10.96 -2.85
C LYS A 31 15.40 10.48 -2.39
N GLU A 32 15.05 10.65 -1.13
CA GLU A 32 13.72 10.33 -0.62
C GLU A 32 12.66 11.24 -1.28
N LEU A 33 12.93 12.54 -1.40
CA LEU A 33 12.02 13.49 -2.04
C LEU A 33 11.71 13.15 -3.51
N GLN A 34 12.73 12.72 -4.27
CA GLN A 34 12.56 12.25 -5.66
C GLN A 34 11.67 11.00 -5.78
N ASN A 35 11.46 10.28 -4.67
CA ASN A 35 10.63 9.08 -4.60
C ASN A 35 9.27 9.33 -3.92
N ASP A 36 8.78 10.57 -3.99
CA ASP A 36 7.50 11.01 -3.41
C ASP A 36 7.39 10.78 -1.89
N CYS A 37 8.52 10.99 -1.20
CA CYS A 37 8.58 11.08 0.25
C CYS A 37 8.66 12.54 0.70
N LEU A 38 7.94 12.90 1.75
CA LEU A 38 7.84 14.25 2.28
C LEU A 38 7.72 14.26 3.81
N ASN A 39 7.77 15.45 4.40
CA ASN A 39 7.58 15.65 5.83
C ASN A 39 6.30 16.45 6.10
N PHE A 40 5.35 15.84 6.80
CA PHE A 40 4.23 16.56 7.43
C PHE A 40 4.62 17.05 8.83
N LEU A 41 3.75 17.86 9.43
CA LEU A 41 3.85 18.29 10.82
C LEU A 41 2.75 17.64 11.65
N SER A 42 3.14 17.09 12.80
CA SER A 42 2.21 16.76 13.87
C SER A 42 1.67 18.03 14.52
N ILE A 43 0.60 17.88 15.31
CA ILE A 43 -0.01 18.97 16.10
C ILE A 43 0.96 19.65 17.08
N HIS A 44 2.06 18.97 17.45
CA HIS A 44 3.09 19.49 18.33
C HIS A 44 4.29 20.09 17.55
N GLY A 45 4.15 20.29 16.24
CA GLY A 45 5.21 20.80 15.36
C GLY A 45 6.34 19.81 15.07
N LYS A 46 6.23 18.55 15.51
CA LYS A 46 7.22 17.51 15.19
C LYS A 46 6.99 16.94 13.80
N THR A 47 8.07 16.62 13.10
CA THR A 47 8.06 15.99 11.78
C THR A 47 7.38 14.62 11.78
N VAL A 48 6.55 14.38 10.76
CA VAL A 48 6.00 13.06 10.41
C VAL A 48 6.45 12.76 8.99
N LYS A 49 7.34 11.79 8.82
CA LYS A 49 7.82 11.40 7.48
C LYS A 49 6.73 10.59 6.78
N ALA A 50 6.48 10.89 5.51
CA ALA A 50 5.42 10.27 4.74
C ALA A 50 5.91 9.83 3.36
N SER A 51 5.43 8.70 2.86
CA SER A 51 5.64 8.24 1.49
C SER A 51 4.30 7.88 0.89
N ARG A 52 4.10 8.21 -0.39
CA ARG A 52 2.77 8.17 -1.00
C ARG A 52 2.82 7.72 -2.46
N PHE A 53 1.76 7.05 -2.90
CA PHE A 53 1.56 6.67 -4.30
C PHE A 53 0.08 6.41 -4.59
N PHE A 54 -0.29 6.39 -5.87
CA PHE A 54 -1.67 6.19 -6.35
C PHE A 54 -2.14 4.72 -6.29
N LEU A 55 -2.31 4.18 -5.09
CA LEU A 55 -2.72 2.78 -4.90
C LEU A 55 -4.12 2.48 -5.48
N GLY A 56 -5.16 3.12 -4.95
CA GLY A 56 -6.54 2.85 -5.39
C GLY A 56 -6.82 3.36 -6.80
N TYR A 57 -6.20 4.48 -7.19
CA TYR A 57 -6.37 5.00 -8.54
C TYR A 57 -5.76 4.09 -9.62
N GLU A 58 -4.57 3.52 -9.36
CA GLU A 58 -3.97 2.50 -10.23
C GLU A 58 -4.86 1.26 -10.32
N LEU A 59 -5.34 0.75 -9.18
CA LEU A 59 -6.24 -0.39 -9.14
C LEU A 59 -7.49 -0.15 -10.00
N ASP A 60 -8.16 0.99 -9.84
CA ASP A 60 -9.35 1.35 -10.61
C ASP A 60 -9.07 1.44 -12.11
N ASN A 61 -7.91 2.01 -12.50
CA ASN A 61 -7.50 2.11 -13.89
C ASN A 61 -7.31 0.73 -14.52
N GLN A 62 -6.60 -0.17 -13.83
CA GLN A 62 -6.32 -1.52 -14.32
C GLN A 62 -7.58 -2.39 -14.36
N LEU A 63 -8.42 -2.30 -13.32
CA LEU A 63 -9.70 -3.04 -13.28
C LEU A 63 -10.61 -2.67 -14.44
N LYS A 64 -10.68 -1.40 -14.85
CA LYS A 64 -11.47 -1.00 -16.05
C LYS A 64 -11.02 -1.75 -17.30
N LYS A 65 -9.71 -1.90 -17.50
CA LYS A 65 -9.14 -2.61 -18.66
C LYS A 65 -9.39 -4.10 -18.56
N MET A 66 -9.13 -4.69 -17.41
CA MET A 66 -9.33 -6.12 -17.16
C MET A 66 -10.81 -6.50 -17.31
N ASN A 67 -11.72 -5.73 -16.72
CA ASN A 67 -13.16 -5.95 -16.82
C ASN A 67 -13.62 -5.95 -18.28
N LYS A 68 -13.11 -5.00 -19.09
CA LYS A 68 -13.38 -4.96 -20.53
C LYS A 68 -12.81 -6.18 -21.26
N ALA A 69 -11.58 -6.59 -20.95
CA ALA A 69 -10.91 -7.71 -21.63
C ALA A 69 -11.57 -9.07 -21.32
N PHE A 70 -12.00 -9.28 -20.07
CA PHE A 70 -12.57 -10.55 -19.61
C PHE A 70 -14.10 -10.56 -19.51
N GLY A 71 -14.78 -9.46 -19.89
CA GLY A 71 -16.23 -9.34 -19.82
C GLY A 71 -16.80 -9.44 -18.39
N LYS A 72 -16.14 -8.80 -17.42
CA LYS A 72 -16.54 -8.83 -15.99
C LYS A 72 -17.15 -7.50 -15.55
N GLU A 73 -18.03 -7.58 -14.55
CA GLU A 73 -18.68 -6.41 -13.95
C GLU A 73 -17.70 -5.58 -13.11
N PRO A 74 -17.90 -4.25 -12.96
CA PRO A 74 -16.97 -3.36 -12.26
C PRO A 74 -16.55 -3.80 -10.85
N LYS A 75 -17.44 -4.46 -10.10
CA LYS A 75 -17.21 -4.88 -8.72
C LYS A 75 -16.79 -6.35 -8.59
N TYR A 76 -16.60 -7.07 -9.69
CA TYR A 76 -16.27 -8.50 -9.70
C TYR A 76 -15.07 -8.86 -8.82
N TYR A 77 -14.03 -8.01 -8.84
CA TYR A 77 -12.80 -8.25 -8.08
C TYR A 77 -13.00 -8.38 -6.56
N LYS A 78 -14.09 -7.82 -6.01
CA LYS A 78 -14.32 -7.79 -4.56
C LYS A 78 -14.55 -9.17 -3.96
N ASP A 79 -15.00 -10.12 -4.78
CA ASP A 79 -15.30 -11.49 -4.37
C ASP A 79 -14.12 -12.44 -4.59
N ILE A 80 -13.02 -11.96 -5.18
CA ILE A 80 -11.84 -12.78 -5.45
C ILE A 80 -11.09 -13.06 -4.15
N LEU A 81 -10.93 -14.35 -3.85
CA LEU A 81 -10.15 -14.84 -2.74
C LEU A 81 -8.69 -15.10 -3.17
N PRO A 82 -7.74 -15.09 -2.22
CA PRO A 82 -6.36 -15.50 -2.52
C PRO A 82 -6.30 -16.94 -3.03
N ASN A 83 -5.72 -17.13 -4.20
CA ASN A 83 -5.32 -18.45 -4.69
C ASN A 83 -3.91 -18.75 -4.14
N GLU A 84 -3.83 -19.60 -3.11
CA GLU A 84 -2.58 -19.87 -2.40
C GLU A 84 -1.48 -20.46 -3.31
N ALA A 85 -1.83 -21.25 -4.34
CA ALA A 85 -0.84 -21.76 -5.28
C ALA A 85 -0.18 -20.60 -6.05
N LEU A 86 -1.00 -19.70 -6.61
CA LEU A 86 -0.52 -18.55 -7.36
C LEU A 86 0.22 -17.54 -6.47
N VAL A 87 -0.28 -17.31 -5.25
CA VAL A 87 0.37 -16.47 -4.24
C VAL A 87 1.77 -17.00 -3.92
N ASN A 88 1.91 -18.30 -3.68
CA ASN A 88 3.20 -18.91 -3.35
C ASN A 88 4.16 -18.89 -4.54
N GLN A 89 3.68 -19.11 -5.76
CA GLN A 89 4.50 -19.01 -6.97
C GLN A 89 5.03 -17.58 -7.19
N LEU A 90 4.20 -16.56 -6.96
CA LEU A 90 4.61 -15.15 -7.07
C LEU A 90 5.57 -14.73 -5.95
N LEU A 91 5.34 -15.16 -4.72
CA LEU A 91 6.20 -14.85 -3.57
C LEU A 91 7.57 -15.54 -3.65
N SER A 92 7.61 -16.80 -4.10
CA SER A 92 8.85 -17.56 -4.28
C SER A 92 9.65 -17.14 -5.51
N GLY A 93 9.02 -16.43 -6.46
CA GLY A 93 9.63 -16.03 -7.72
C GLY A 93 9.61 -17.13 -8.79
N GLU A 94 8.98 -18.29 -8.54
CA GLU A 94 8.72 -19.31 -9.57
C GLU A 94 7.92 -18.71 -10.74
N LEU A 95 6.96 -17.85 -10.42
CA LEU A 95 6.24 -17.04 -11.39
C LEU A 95 6.70 -15.58 -11.29
N SER A 96 7.23 -15.05 -12.40
CA SER A 96 7.59 -13.64 -12.46
C SER A 96 6.34 -12.75 -12.47
N GLY A 97 6.25 -11.84 -11.51
CA GLY A 97 5.19 -10.85 -11.43
C GLY A 97 5.20 -9.91 -12.65
N LYS A 98 4.15 -10.02 -13.47
CA LYS A 98 4.03 -9.29 -14.75
C LYS A 98 3.49 -7.86 -14.64
N PHE A 99 2.94 -7.45 -13.50
CA PHE A 99 2.32 -6.13 -13.34
C PHE A 99 3.29 -4.99 -13.62
N TYR A 100 2.80 -3.96 -14.31
CA TYR A 100 3.50 -2.71 -14.57
C TYR A 100 2.55 -1.53 -14.31
N PRO A 101 2.95 -0.54 -13.50
CA PRO A 101 2.08 0.58 -13.17
C PRO A 101 2.00 1.60 -14.31
N GLU A 102 0.82 2.21 -14.48
CA GLU A 102 0.59 3.21 -15.52
C GLU A 102 0.19 4.59 -14.99
N ALA A 103 -0.49 4.62 -13.84
CA ALA A 103 -0.98 5.81 -13.17
C ALA A 103 -0.19 6.13 -11.88
N ILE A 104 0.77 5.29 -11.49
CA ILE A 104 1.76 5.63 -10.45
C ILE A 104 2.91 6.42 -11.09
N ALA A 105 3.29 7.53 -10.47
CA ALA A 105 4.41 8.35 -10.93
C ALA A 105 5.70 7.51 -11.07
N ARG A 106 6.39 7.67 -12.20
CA ARG A 106 7.59 6.90 -12.54
C ARG A 106 8.84 7.45 -11.83
N THR A 107 8.86 7.37 -10.50
CA THR A 107 10.02 7.75 -9.68
C THR A 107 11.18 6.74 -9.87
N PRO A 108 12.42 7.08 -9.46
CA PRO A 108 13.53 6.12 -9.51
C PRO A 108 13.23 4.78 -8.83
N LEU A 109 12.56 4.81 -7.68
CA LEU A 109 12.14 3.62 -6.93
C LEU A 109 11.11 2.79 -7.70
N VAL A 110 10.13 3.43 -8.35
CA VAL A 110 9.14 2.73 -9.19
C VAL A 110 9.82 2.11 -10.41
N ALA A 111 10.80 2.80 -11.01
CA ALA A 111 11.59 2.27 -12.10
C ALA A 111 12.45 1.06 -11.69
N GLU A 112 13.00 1.07 -10.48
CA GLU A 112 13.75 -0.06 -9.92
C GLU A 112 12.84 -1.29 -9.67
N ILE A 113 11.64 -1.09 -9.13
CA ILE A 113 10.72 -2.18 -8.78
C ILE A 113 10.06 -2.81 -10.01
N PHE A 114 9.86 -2.01 -11.07
CA PHE A 114 9.19 -2.42 -12.30
C PHE A 114 10.02 -2.00 -13.52
N PRO A 115 11.20 -2.60 -13.77
CA PRO A 115 12.14 -2.12 -14.78
C PRO A 115 11.60 -2.21 -16.21
N GLU A 116 10.83 -3.25 -16.50
CA GLU A 116 10.31 -3.56 -17.83
C GLU A 116 8.79 -3.72 -17.80
N ASN A 117 8.14 -3.32 -18.89
CA ASN A 117 6.70 -3.47 -19.05
C ASN A 117 6.37 -4.80 -19.74
N ASN A 118 6.08 -5.82 -18.93
CA ASN A 118 5.59 -7.12 -19.36
C ASN A 118 4.09 -7.31 -19.07
N TRP A 119 3.37 -6.20 -18.83
CA TRP A 119 1.96 -6.21 -18.47
C TRP A 119 1.08 -6.28 -19.71
N ASP A 120 0.69 -7.51 -20.06
CA ASP A 120 -0.30 -7.78 -21.10
C ASP A 120 -1.47 -8.58 -20.52
N ILE A 121 -2.61 -7.89 -20.39
CA ILE A 121 -3.87 -8.45 -19.86
C ILE A 121 -4.36 -9.62 -20.73
N SER A 122 -4.13 -9.58 -22.04
CA SER A 122 -4.58 -10.65 -22.95
C SER A 122 -3.76 -11.94 -22.84
N SER A 123 -2.59 -11.87 -22.22
CA SER A 123 -1.70 -13.03 -22.02
C SER A 123 -2.11 -13.95 -20.86
N PHE A 124 -3.10 -13.54 -20.05
CA PHE A 124 -3.60 -14.34 -18.92
C PHE A 124 -4.77 -15.20 -19.35
N SER A 125 -4.88 -16.41 -18.79
CA SER A 125 -6.00 -17.30 -19.11
C SER A 125 -7.33 -16.85 -18.51
N ASP A 126 -7.29 -16.10 -17.41
CA ASP A 126 -8.48 -15.63 -16.69
C ASP A 126 -8.22 -14.33 -15.93
N PHE A 127 -9.32 -13.72 -15.44
CA PHE A 127 -9.30 -12.47 -14.71
C PHE A 127 -8.56 -12.61 -13.38
N GLU A 128 -8.75 -13.73 -12.69
CA GLU A 128 -8.20 -14.01 -11.36
C GLU A 128 -6.67 -14.05 -11.40
N GLN A 129 -6.06 -14.66 -12.42
CA GLN A 129 -4.61 -14.70 -12.58
C GLN A 129 -4.05 -13.30 -12.84
N ALA A 130 -4.64 -12.55 -13.78
CA ALA A 130 -4.26 -11.16 -14.00
C ALA A 130 -4.41 -10.32 -12.72
N TYR A 131 -5.48 -10.55 -11.96
CA TYR A 131 -5.76 -9.83 -10.71
C TYR A 131 -4.71 -10.10 -9.63
N HIS A 132 -4.29 -11.35 -9.45
CA HIS A 132 -3.23 -11.67 -8.49
C HIS A 132 -1.88 -11.03 -8.87
N HIS A 133 -1.53 -10.99 -10.16
CA HIS A 133 -0.34 -10.28 -10.63
C HIS A 133 -0.41 -8.78 -10.35
N LEU A 134 -1.56 -8.15 -10.64
CA LEU A 134 -1.83 -6.74 -10.34
C LEU A 134 -1.66 -6.46 -8.84
N ILE A 135 -2.37 -7.21 -7.99
CA ILE A 135 -2.36 -6.99 -6.54
C ILE A 135 -1.00 -7.29 -5.92
N PHE A 136 -0.27 -8.30 -6.42
CA PHE A 136 1.10 -8.57 -6.00
C PHE A 136 2.01 -7.37 -6.29
N GLY A 137 1.92 -6.80 -7.48
CA GLY A 137 2.65 -5.60 -7.85
C GLY A 137 2.34 -4.40 -6.95
N LEU A 138 1.05 -4.14 -6.70
CA LEU A 138 0.63 -3.09 -5.76
C LEU A 138 1.12 -3.34 -4.34
N ALA A 139 1.15 -4.59 -3.86
CA ALA A 139 1.69 -4.95 -2.56
C ALA A 139 3.21 -4.72 -2.48
N LYS A 140 3.99 -5.07 -3.52
CA LYS A 140 5.42 -4.71 -3.59
C LYS A 140 5.62 -3.20 -3.47
N MET A 141 4.78 -2.42 -4.16
CA MET A 141 4.87 -0.97 -4.16
C MET A 141 4.48 -0.37 -2.80
N GLN A 142 3.50 -0.96 -2.12
CA GLN A 142 3.14 -0.63 -0.74
C GLN A 142 4.32 -0.84 0.23
N VAL A 143 4.98 -1.99 0.13
CA VAL A 143 6.15 -2.34 0.95
C VAL A 143 7.27 -1.34 0.73
N ALA A 144 7.58 -1.02 -0.53
CA ALA A 144 8.59 -0.03 -0.86
C ALA A 144 8.27 1.36 -0.29
N SER A 145 7.00 1.80 -0.39
CA SER A 145 6.54 3.05 0.22
C SER A 145 6.66 3.02 1.75
N LEU A 146 6.31 1.91 2.40
CA LEU A 146 6.47 1.73 3.85
C LEU A 146 7.95 1.83 4.27
N MET A 147 8.84 1.16 3.55
CA MET A 147 10.29 1.20 3.84
C MET A 147 10.86 2.60 3.66
N LEU A 148 10.40 3.34 2.65
CA LEU A 148 10.80 4.72 2.42
C LEU A 148 10.37 5.63 3.59
N ALA A 149 9.13 5.53 4.06
CA ALA A 149 8.64 6.29 5.22
C ALA A 149 9.32 5.88 6.53
N LYS A 150 9.56 4.58 6.74
CA LYS A 150 10.25 4.04 7.91
C LYS A 150 11.68 4.56 8.01
N GLY A 151 12.41 4.55 6.89
CA GLY A 151 13.82 4.86 6.83
C GLY A 151 14.62 4.03 7.84
N ALA A 152 15.52 4.68 8.57
CA ALA A 152 16.37 4.04 9.58
C ALA A 152 15.64 3.70 10.90
N THR A 153 14.38 4.09 11.07
CA THR A 153 13.67 3.93 12.35
C THR A 153 13.40 2.45 12.64
N PRO A 154 13.78 1.91 13.82
CA PRO A 154 13.58 0.50 14.15
C PRO A 154 12.14 0.23 14.62
N ILE A 155 11.18 0.32 13.70
CA ILE A 155 9.76 0.09 13.94
C ILE A 155 9.34 -1.26 13.35
N LYS A 156 8.59 -2.05 14.12
CA LYS A 156 7.94 -3.29 13.67
C LYS A 156 6.41 -3.21 13.63
N LYS A 157 5.81 -2.34 14.43
CA LYS A 157 4.36 -2.21 14.49
C LYS A 157 3.82 -1.36 13.34
N VAL A 158 2.83 -1.87 12.61
CA VAL A 158 2.21 -1.21 11.47
C VAL A 158 0.70 -1.26 11.61
N TYR A 159 0.07 -0.10 11.71
CA TYR A 159 -1.37 0.04 11.59
C TYR A 159 -1.74 0.24 10.13
N ILE A 160 -2.73 -0.48 9.63
CA ILE A 160 -3.26 -0.35 8.28
C ILE A 160 -4.74 -0.01 8.37
N ASP A 161 -5.12 1.09 7.74
CA ASP A 161 -6.47 1.61 7.71
C ASP A 161 -6.92 1.95 6.29
N GLY A 162 -8.23 1.96 6.05
CA GLY A 162 -8.86 2.35 4.80
C GLY A 162 -9.27 1.19 3.88
N GLY A 163 -9.64 1.50 2.64
CA GLY A 163 -10.43 0.59 1.79
C GLY A 163 -9.76 -0.73 1.42
N PHE A 164 -8.43 -0.82 1.46
CA PHE A 164 -7.72 -2.06 1.10
C PHE A 164 -7.72 -3.10 2.23
N VAL A 165 -8.16 -2.78 3.45
CA VAL A 165 -8.34 -3.76 4.53
C VAL A 165 -9.45 -4.78 4.22
N TYR A 166 -10.23 -4.55 3.17
CA TYR A 166 -11.22 -5.48 2.64
C TYR A 166 -10.71 -6.33 1.48
N ASN A 167 -9.55 -6.00 0.92
CA ASN A 167 -8.96 -6.72 -0.20
C ASN A 167 -8.13 -7.91 0.31
N LYS A 168 -8.73 -9.09 0.35
CA LYS A 168 -8.13 -10.31 0.90
C LYS A 168 -6.84 -10.71 0.17
N VAL A 169 -6.77 -10.55 -1.15
CA VAL A 169 -5.56 -10.85 -1.95
C VAL A 169 -4.43 -9.90 -1.56
N PHE A 170 -4.72 -8.61 -1.41
CA PHE A 170 -3.72 -7.61 -1.01
C PHE A 170 -3.19 -7.87 0.40
N ILE A 171 -4.09 -8.12 1.36
CA ILE A 171 -3.72 -8.46 2.74
C ILE A 171 -2.85 -9.71 2.79
N ARG A 172 -3.20 -10.73 1.99
CA ARG A 172 -2.44 -11.98 1.95
C ARG A 172 -1.00 -11.77 1.48
N PHE A 173 -0.79 -10.98 0.42
CA PHE A 173 0.56 -10.62 -0.04
C PHE A 173 1.29 -9.72 0.94
N LEU A 174 0.61 -8.72 1.51
CA LEU A 174 1.23 -7.77 2.43
C LEU A 174 1.73 -8.46 3.70
N ASN A 175 0.96 -9.40 4.27
CA ASN A 175 1.38 -10.22 5.41
C ASN A 175 2.65 -11.03 5.10
N ALA A 176 2.75 -11.60 3.89
CA ALA A 176 3.92 -12.37 3.50
C ALA A 176 5.16 -11.49 3.24
N LEU A 177 4.98 -10.37 2.53
CA LEU A 177 6.08 -9.47 2.19
C LEU A 177 6.62 -8.67 3.38
N LEU A 178 5.82 -8.51 4.43
CA LEU A 178 6.21 -7.87 5.70
C LEU A 178 6.32 -8.90 6.83
N GLU A 179 6.79 -10.11 6.52
CA GLU A 179 7.11 -11.10 7.55
C GLU A 179 8.04 -10.49 8.60
N GLY A 180 7.64 -10.60 9.88
CA GLY A 180 8.36 -10.00 11.01
C GLY A 180 7.89 -8.60 11.44
N TYR A 181 6.92 -8.00 10.73
CA TYR A 181 6.16 -6.84 11.20
C TYR A 181 4.85 -7.28 11.87
N GLU A 182 4.40 -6.48 12.84
CA GLU A 182 3.12 -6.66 13.52
C GLU A 182 2.08 -5.80 12.80
N LEU A 183 1.32 -6.42 11.88
CA LEU A 183 0.30 -5.74 11.09
C LEU A 183 -1.05 -5.75 11.82
N GLU A 184 -1.57 -4.58 12.16
CA GLU A 184 -2.90 -4.39 12.72
C GLU A 184 -3.82 -3.71 11.69
N PHE A 185 -4.80 -4.46 11.19
CA PHE A 185 -5.78 -3.96 10.23
C PHE A 185 -7.01 -3.42 10.98
N SER A 186 -7.40 -2.20 10.67
CA SER A 186 -8.62 -1.57 11.18
C SER A 186 -9.38 -0.91 10.03
N ASP A 187 -10.71 -0.84 10.12
CA ASP A 187 -11.47 0.09 9.28
C ASP A 187 -12.01 1.21 10.16
N PHE A 188 -11.42 2.39 10.03
CA PHE A 188 -11.78 3.57 10.78
C PHE A 188 -12.02 4.76 9.84
N PRO A 189 -13.13 4.76 9.08
CA PRO A 189 -13.38 5.72 7.99
C PRO A 189 -13.46 7.19 8.44
N LEU A 190 -13.57 7.45 9.74
CA LEU A 190 -13.64 8.78 10.34
C LEU A 190 -12.36 9.16 11.11
N GLY A 191 -11.20 8.55 10.81
CA GLY A 191 -9.94 8.77 11.53
C GLY A 191 -9.57 10.24 11.75
N SER A 192 -9.67 11.06 10.70
CA SER A 192 -9.39 12.49 10.80
C SER A 192 -10.36 13.23 11.73
N ALA A 193 -11.67 12.96 11.62
CA ALA A 193 -12.69 13.59 12.44
C ALA A 193 -12.58 13.17 13.92
N TYR A 194 -12.31 11.89 14.16
CA TYR A 194 -12.07 11.37 15.51
C TYR A 194 -10.81 11.96 16.13
N GLY A 195 -9.72 12.06 15.37
CA GLY A 195 -8.50 12.74 15.80
C GLY A 195 -8.76 14.19 16.22
N ALA A 196 -9.54 14.94 15.44
CA ALA A 196 -9.95 16.29 15.78
C ALA A 196 -10.80 16.34 17.06
N ALA A 197 -11.76 15.43 17.22
CA ALA A 197 -12.59 15.35 18.41
C ALA A 197 -11.81 15.00 19.68
N LEU A 198 -10.80 14.11 19.57
CA LEU A 198 -9.87 13.81 20.66
C LEU A 198 -9.09 15.06 21.09
N MET A 199 -8.68 15.91 20.13
CA MET A 199 -7.97 17.15 20.43
C MET A 199 -8.86 18.21 21.11
N LEU A 200 -10.15 18.22 20.77
CA LEU A 200 -11.12 19.11 21.39
C LEU A 200 -11.63 18.60 22.74
N ASN A 201 -11.16 17.44 23.23
CA ASN A 201 -11.75 16.73 24.38
C ASN A 201 -13.28 16.54 24.25
N ALA A 202 -13.78 16.38 23.01
CA ALA A 202 -15.21 16.34 22.72
C ALA A 202 -15.89 15.05 23.23
N PHE A 203 -15.11 14.04 23.61
CA PHE A 203 -15.58 12.82 24.26
C PHE A 203 -14.96 12.74 25.67
N LYS A 204 -15.79 12.95 26.69
CA LYS A 204 -15.46 12.68 28.11
C LYS A 204 -16.02 11.32 28.51
#